data_AF-A0AAD7KCX2-F1
#
_entry.id   AF-A0AAD7KCX2-F1
#
_cell.length_a   1.000
_cell.length_b   1.000
_cell.length_c   1.000
_cell.angle_alpha   90.00
_cell.angle_beta   90.00
_cell.angle_gamma   90.00
#
_symmetry.space_group_name_H-M   'P 1'
#
loop_
_entity.id
_entity.type
_entity.pdbx_description
1 polymer ?
#
loop_
_entity_poly.entity_id
_entity_poly.type
_entity_poly.pdbx_seq_one_letter_code
_entity_poly.pdbx_strand_id
1 'polypeptide(L)'
;GITFSHASTHQGNSLVLYHPRNSREVIPGSIQQILSVGEEVKFEIQRQAPLEVGMRDPFVRYRPLFPAHTYSSKMSNIVDTVPLHDILSHYARFNFYGGRCVVLDL
;
A
#
# COMPACT_ATOMS: atom_id res chain seq x y z
N GLY A 1 -19.85 3.03 4.31
CA GLY A 1 -18.91 2.45 5.28
C GLY A 1 -17.61 2.12 4.57
N ILE A 2 -16.49 2.08 5.30
CA ILE A 2 -15.19 1.64 4.77
C ILE A 2 -15.10 0.12 4.97
N THR A 3 -14.73 -0.62 3.93
CA THR A 3 -14.60 -2.08 3.99
C THR A 3 -13.15 -2.47 3.77
N PHE A 4 -12.56 -3.13 4.76
CA PHE A 4 -11.25 -3.78 4.64
C PHE A 4 -11.43 -5.25 4.32
N SER A 5 -10.51 -5.81 3.55
CA SER A 5 -10.49 -7.23 3.27
C SER A 5 -9.08 -7.78 3.15
N HIS A 6 -8.97 -9.10 3.30
CA HIS A 6 -7.77 -9.83 2.93
C HIS A 6 -7.57 -9.76 1.41
N ALA A 7 -6.30 -9.78 0.98
CA ALA A 7 -5.95 -9.83 -0.44
C ALA A 7 -6.53 -11.06 -1.16
N SER A 8 -6.70 -12.17 -0.44
CA SER A 8 -7.30 -13.41 -0.95
C SER A 8 -8.82 -13.31 -1.16
N THR A 9 -9.51 -12.41 -0.46
CA THR A 9 -10.96 -12.24 -0.56
C THR A 9 -11.32 -11.17 -1.60
N HIS A 10 -10.67 -10.02 -1.53
CA HIS A 10 -10.92 -8.92 -2.44
C HIS A 10 -9.69 -8.02 -2.53
N GLN A 11 -9.03 -8.03 -3.68
CA GLN A 11 -7.77 -7.31 -3.87
C GLN A 11 -7.91 -5.80 -3.70
N GLY A 12 -8.95 -5.15 -4.26
CA GLY A 12 -9.10 -3.69 -4.17
C GLY A 12 -9.17 -3.18 -2.72
N ASN A 13 -10.09 -3.75 -1.94
CA ASN A 13 -10.29 -3.44 -0.52
C ASN A 13 -9.13 -3.87 0.40
N SER A 14 -8.13 -4.59 -0.10
CA SER A 14 -6.91 -4.92 0.67
C SER A 14 -5.80 -3.89 0.48
N LEU A 15 -5.85 -3.05 -0.57
CA LEU A 15 -4.80 -2.07 -0.88
C LEU A 15 -4.95 -0.82 -0.02
N VAL A 16 -3.97 -0.56 0.84
CA VAL A 16 -4.01 0.56 1.80
C VAL A 16 -2.69 1.32 1.86
N LEU A 17 -2.79 2.64 2.04
CA LEU A 17 -1.70 3.51 2.47
C LEU A 17 -1.71 3.58 3.99
N TYR A 18 -0.53 3.51 4.60
CA TYR A 18 -0.42 3.50 6.06
C TYR A 18 0.92 4.04 6.54
N HIS A 19 0.96 4.34 7.84
CA HIS A 19 2.21 4.62 8.55
C HIS A 19 2.72 3.34 9.24
N PRO A 20 3.90 2.82 8.88
CA PRO A 20 4.50 1.75 9.65
C PRO A 20 4.94 2.28 11.02
N ARG A 21 4.97 1.39 12.01
CA ARG A 21 5.24 1.72 13.40
C ARG A 21 6.48 2.62 13.54
N ASN A 22 6.32 3.75 14.22
CA ASN A 22 7.37 4.75 14.48
C ASN A 22 7.94 5.44 13.23
N SER A 23 7.25 5.43 12.10
CA SER A 23 7.63 6.19 10.90
C SER A 23 6.59 7.23 10.54
N ARG A 24 7.03 8.36 9.99
CA ARG A 24 6.16 9.35 9.32
C ARG A 24 6.02 9.08 7.83
N GLU A 25 6.74 8.11 7.30
CA GLU A 25 6.64 7.73 5.89
C GLU A 25 5.29 7.07 5.63
N VAL A 26 4.67 7.42 4.51
CA VAL A 26 3.46 6.76 4.01
C VAL A 26 3.89 5.66 3.05
N ILE A 27 3.42 4.43 3.31
CA ILE A 27 3.78 3.27 2.50
C ILE A 27 2.52 2.62 1.93
N PRO A 28 2.50 2.29 0.62
CA PRO A 28 1.48 1.42 0.06
C PRO A 28 1.74 -0.04 0.42
N GLY A 29 0.68 -0.75 0.80
CA GLY A 29 0.73 -2.19 1.07
C GLY A 29 -0.57 -2.91 0.74
N SER A 30 -0.60 -4.21 1.01
CA SER A 30 -1.80 -5.02 0.89
C SER A 30 -2.04 -5.78 2.19
N ILE A 31 -3.25 -5.66 2.74
CA ILE A 31 -3.71 -6.43 3.89
C ILE A 31 -3.70 -7.91 3.53
N GLN A 32 -2.87 -8.67 4.24
CA GLN A 32 -2.81 -10.13 4.16
C GLN A 32 -3.73 -10.75 5.21
N GLN A 33 -3.71 -10.19 6.43
CA GLN A 33 -4.53 -10.65 7.55
C GLN A 33 -5.15 -9.49 8.32
N ILE A 34 -6.35 -9.74 8.85
CA ILE A 34 -7.04 -8.87 9.80
C ILE A 34 -7.10 -9.65 11.11
N LEU A 35 -6.44 -9.11 12.13
CA LEU A 35 -6.28 -9.72 13.44
C LEU A 35 -7.19 -9.00 14.44
N SER A 36 -7.99 -9.77 15.19
CA SER A 36 -8.72 -9.27 16.35
C SER A 36 -7.96 -9.68 17.60
N VAL A 37 -7.39 -8.71 18.32
CA VAL A 37 -6.64 -8.94 19.57
C VAL A 37 -7.36 -8.19 20.69
N GLY A 38 -8.22 -8.90 21.41
CA GLY A 38 -9.15 -8.28 22.35
C GLY A 38 -10.14 -7.38 21.62
N GLU A 39 -10.23 -6.12 22.05
CA GLU A 39 -11.06 -5.09 21.41
C GLU A 39 -10.33 -4.34 20.28
N GLU A 40 -9.05 -4.62 20.05
CA GLU A 40 -8.26 -3.97 19.00
C GLU A 40 -8.27 -4.77 17.69
N VAL A 41 -8.41 -4.04 16.58
CA VAL A 41 -8.18 -4.58 15.23
C VAL A 41 -6.80 -4.16 14.74
N LYS A 42 -6.03 -5.14 14.27
CA LYS A 42 -4.70 -4.94 13.66
C LYS A 42 -4.67 -5.58 12.29
N PHE A 43 -3.83 -5.05 11.42
CA PHE A 43 -3.64 -5.53 10.06
C PHE A 43 -2.23 -6.04 9.90
N GLU A 44 -2.07 -7.23 9.32
CA GLU A 44 -0.79 -7.64 8.75
C GLU A 44 -0.76 -7.18 7.30
N ILE A 45 0.14 -6.24 7.00
CA ILE A 45 0.22 -5.57 5.71
C ILE A 45 1.55 -5.91 5.06
N GLN A 46 1.49 -6.52 3.88
CA GLN A 46 2.67 -6.73 3.06
C GLN A 46 2.95 -5.46 2.25
N ARG A 47 4.17 -4.92 2.33
CA ARG A 47 4.54 -3.67 1.62
C ARG A 47 4.55 -3.87 0.11
N GLN A 48 4.17 -2.85 -0.65
CA GLN A 48 4.50 -2.75 -2.07
C GLN A 48 6.03 -2.64 -2.20
N ALA A 49 6.65 -3.42 -3.10
CA ALA A 49 8.10 -3.33 -3.25
C ALA A 49 8.50 -1.99 -3.89
N PRO A 50 9.62 -1.38 -3.44
CA PRO A 50 10.12 -0.16 -4.04
C PRO A 50 10.47 -0.40 -5.50
N LEU A 51 10.49 0.69 -6.26
CA LEU A 51 10.95 0.68 -7.64
C LEU A 51 12.42 0.21 -7.70
N GLU A 52 12.78 -0.61 -8.69
CA GLU A 52 14.14 -1.14 -8.84
C GLU A 52 15.18 -0.02 -9.02
N VAL A 53 16.40 -0.26 -8.54
CA VAL A 53 17.50 0.72 -8.62
C VAL A 53 17.77 1.08 -10.09
N GLY A 54 17.83 2.37 -10.39
CA GLY A 54 18.06 2.89 -11.74
C GLY A 54 16.79 3.19 -12.54
N MET A 55 15.62 2.74 -12.07
CA MET A 55 14.34 3.11 -12.65
C MET A 55 13.86 4.45 -12.09
N ARG A 56 13.16 5.23 -12.91
CA ARG A 56 12.61 6.54 -12.52
C ARG A 56 11.09 6.50 -12.48
N ASP A 57 10.52 7.24 -11.56
CA ASP A 57 9.08 7.50 -11.50
C ASP A 57 8.70 8.61 -12.49
N PRO A 58 8.03 8.30 -13.62
CA PRO A 58 7.61 9.30 -14.59
C PRO A 58 6.57 10.28 -14.04
N PHE A 59 5.88 9.97 -12.94
CA PHE A 59 4.81 10.80 -12.39
C PHE A 59 5.34 11.95 -11.51
N VAL A 60 6.62 11.93 -11.13
CA VAL A 60 7.24 13.00 -10.31
C VAL A 60 7.04 14.38 -10.92
N ARG A 61 7.09 14.49 -12.26
CA ARG A 61 6.90 15.78 -12.96
C ARG A 61 5.52 16.39 -12.81
N TYR A 62 4.52 15.60 -12.40
CA TYR A 62 3.15 16.06 -12.23
C TYR A 62 2.80 16.41 -10.79
N ARG A 63 3.72 16.24 -9.84
CA ARG A 63 3.47 16.60 -8.45
C ARG A 63 3.46 18.13 -8.28
N PRO A 64 2.51 18.69 -7.50
CA PRO A 64 1.53 18.00 -6.65
C PRO A 64 0.17 17.73 -7.31
N LEU A 65 -0.01 18.06 -8.59
CA LEU A 65 -1.31 18.03 -9.28
C LEU A 65 -1.87 16.62 -9.49
N PHE A 66 -0.99 15.60 -9.53
CA PHE A 66 -1.38 14.21 -9.74
C PHE A 66 -0.64 13.31 -8.74
N PRO A 67 -1.32 12.73 -7.74
CA PRO A 67 -0.71 11.95 -6.66
C PRO A 67 -0.45 10.51 -7.09
N ALA A 68 0.25 10.34 -8.22
CA ALA A 68 0.65 9.04 -8.71
C ALA A 68 2.13 8.79 -8.47
N HIS A 69 2.43 7.57 -8.07
CA HIS A 69 3.79 7.13 -7.75
C HIS A 69 4.05 5.76 -8.36
N THR A 70 5.27 5.58 -8.87
CA THR A 70 5.67 4.31 -9.48
C THR A 70 6.39 3.41 -8.49
N TYR A 71 5.96 2.16 -8.41
CA TYR A 71 6.55 1.10 -7.60
C TYR A 71 6.89 -0.13 -8.47
N SER A 72 7.56 -1.12 -7.89
CA SER A 72 7.63 -2.45 -8.50
C SER A 72 6.25 -3.09 -8.48
N SER A 73 5.89 -3.87 -9.51
CA SER A 73 4.65 -4.65 -9.52
C SER A 73 4.67 -5.83 -8.53
N LYS A 74 5.79 -6.10 -7.88
CA LYS A 74 5.93 -7.14 -6.86
C LYS A 74 5.63 -6.57 -5.48
N MET A 75 5.15 -7.42 -4.58
CA MET A 75 5.11 -7.11 -3.15
C MET A 75 6.50 -7.38 -2.55
N SER A 76 6.83 -6.67 -1.47
CA SER A 76 8.03 -6.90 -0.67
C SER A 76 7.84 -8.12 0.23
N ASN A 77 8.94 -8.69 0.73
CA ASN A 77 8.90 -9.72 1.79
C ASN A 77 8.67 -9.11 3.18
N ILE A 78 8.61 -7.79 3.29
CA ILE A 78 8.37 -7.08 4.55
C ILE A 78 6.86 -7.06 4.83
N VAL A 79 6.50 -7.52 6.03
CA VAL A 79 5.15 -7.48 6.58
C VAL A 79 5.18 -6.64 7.85
N ASP A 80 4.30 -5.64 7.93
CA ASP A 80 4.09 -4.83 9.12
C ASP A 80 2.80 -5.23 9.83
N THR A 81 2.80 -5.14 11.16
CA THR A 81 1.55 -5.20 11.95
C THR A 81 1.15 -3.78 12.32
N VAL A 82 -0.01 -3.34 11.86
CA VAL A 82 -0.44 -1.95 11.87
C VAL A 82 -1.83 -1.83 12.52
N PRO A 83 -2.03 -0.96 13.52
CA PRO A 83 -3.35 -0.71 14.08
C PRO A 83 -4.23 0.07 13.09
N LEU A 84 -5.55 0.00 13.25
CA LEU A 84 -6.49 0.69 12.35
C LEU A 84 -6.24 2.21 12.23
N HIS A 85 -5.82 2.88 13.31
CA HIS A 85 -5.61 4.33 13.30
C HIS A 85 -4.39 4.79 12.49
N ASP A 86 -3.51 3.87 12.10
CA ASP A 86 -2.34 4.14 11.26
C ASP A 86 -2.63 3.90 9.77
N ILE A 87 -3.83 3.41 9.42
CA ILE A 87 -4.30 3.34 8.03
C ILE A 87 -4.79 4.72 7.60
N LEU A 88 -4.29 5.22 6.47
CA LEU A 88 -4.65 6.53 5.94
C LEU A 88 -5.82 6.45 4.97
N SER A 89 -5.70 5.62 3.94
CA SER A 89 -6.73 5.44 2.91
C SER A 89 -6.50 4.16 2.11
N HIS A 90 -7.48 3.79 1.29
CA HIS A 90 -7.28 2.83 0.21
C HIS A 90 -6.49 3.47 -0.94
N TYR A 91 -5.83 2.65 -1.76
CA TYR A 91 -5.23 3.13 -3.02
C TYR A 91 -5.66 2.29 -4.21
N ALA A 92 -5.59 2.89 -5.40
CA ALA A 92 -5.72 2.20 -6.67
C ALA A 92 -4.34 1.79 -7.19
N ARG A 93 -4.24 0.57 -7.72
CA ARG A 93 -3.02 0.02 -8.30
C ARG A 93 -3.26 -0.44 -9.73
N PHE A 94 -2.35 -0.05 -10.63
CA PHE A 94 -2.35 -0.57 -12.00
C PHE A 94 -0.95 -1.07 -12.39
N ASN A 95 -0.85 -2.35 -12.76
CA ASN A 95 0.39 -2.92 -13.28
C ASN A 95 0.60 -2.49 -14.74
N PHE A 96 1.79 -1.98 -15.04
CA PHE A 96 2.18 -1.59 -16.39
C PHE A 96 3.55 -2.16 -16.76
N TYR A 97 4.05 -1.78 -17.93
CA TYR A 97 5.24 -2.36 -18.55
C TYR A 97 6.50 -2.39 -17.67
N GLY A 98 7.24 -3.50 -17.74
CA GLY A 98 8.58 -3.64 -17.15
C GLY A 98 8.57 -3.93 -15.65
N GLY A 99 7.60 -4.70 -15.15
CA GLY A 99 7.54 -5.08 -13.73
C GLY A 99 7.25 -3.90 -12.81
N ARG A 100 6.52 -2.89 -13.30
CA ARG A 100 6.18 -1.67 -12.58
C ARG A 100 4.67 -1.60 -12.33
N CYS A 101 4.29 -0.93 -11.26
CA CYS A 101 2.91 -0.51 -11.06
C CYS A 101 2.86 0.98 -10.71
N VAL A 102 1.74 1.61 -11.05
CA VAL A 102 1.40 2.92 -10.54
C VAL A 102 0.45 2.73 -9.36
N VAL A 103 0.72 3.48 -8.30
CA VAL A 103 -0.12 3.64 -7.11
C VAL A 103 -0.72 5.03 -7.18
N LEU A 104 -2.03 5.12 -6.95
CA LEU A 104 -2.78 6.38 -6.88
C LEU A 104 -3.54 6.41 -5.56
N ASP A 105 -3.27 7.44 -4.78
CA ASP A 105 -3.94 7.70 -3.50
C ASP A 105 -5.41 8.07 -3.77
N LEU A 106 -6.36 7.43 -3.07
CA LEU A 106 -7.82 7.64 -3.20
C LEU A 106 -8.40 8.42 -2.02
#